data_AF-A0A1Y1MQ30-F1
#
_entry.id   AF-A0A1Y1MQ30-F1
#
_cell.length_a   1.000
_cell.length_b   1.000
_cell.length_c   1.000
_cell.angle_alpha   90.00
_cell.angle_beta   90.00
_cell.angle_gamma   90.00
#
_symmetry.space_group_name_H-M   'P 1'
#
loop_
_entity.id
_entity.type
_entity.pdbx_description
1 polymer ?
#
loop_
_entity_poly.entity_id
_entity_poly.type
_entity_poly.pdbx_seq_one_letter_code
_entity_poly.pdbx_strand_id
1 'polypeptide(L)'
;GRYLACDKIGFLSATSEAISPLECFNVIATADTPSTFQLQTLRETFVTIKPNTSSKSTSPAEIRGDEDKITFNTTMRIRMQARFKPKLKASKEEKALSKISRRELEEAVGRRLDEDELKVLKRARREGDYHERLLDLKVKNRHDKFG
;
A
#
# COMPACT_ATOMS: atom_id res chain seq x y z
N GLY A 1 -5.96 -21.85 4.61
CA GLY A 1 -7.22 -21.11 4.39
C GLY A 1 -7.85 -21.65 3.14
N ARG A 2 -9.19 -21.69 3.06
CA ARG A 2 -9.90 -22.15 1.85
C ARG A 2 -10.41 -20.94 1.07
N TYR A 3 -10.52 -21.09 -0.24
CA TYR A 3 -11.00 -20.02 -1.12
C TYR A 3 -12.52 -20.02 -1.19
N LEU A 4 -13.11 -18.83 -1.25
CA LEU A 4 -14.53 -18.65 -1.55
C LEU A 4 -14.76 -18.98 -3.02
N ALA A 5 -15.77 -19.77 -3.33
CA ALA A 5 -16.15 -20.17 -4.68
C ALA A 5 -17.64 -19.95 -4.90
N CYS A 6 -18.04 -19.64 -6.14
CA CYS A 6 -19.45 -19.54 -6.54
C CYS A 6 -19.82 -20.59 -7.59
N ASP A 7 -20.73 -21.50 -7.22
CA ASP A 7 -21.20 -22.56 -8.12
C ASP A 7 -22.16 -22.04 -9.21
N LYS A 8 -22.50 -22.90 -10.18
CA LYS A 8 -23.35 -22.59 -11.34
C LYS A 8 -24.74 -22.09 -10.96
N ILE A 9 -25.28 -22.62 -9.87
CA ILE A 9 -26.59 -22.26 -9.34
C ILE A 9 -26.55 -21.10 -8.34
N GLY A 10 -25.39 -20.45 -8.16
CA GLY A 10 -25.22 -19.28 -7.31
C GLY A 10 -25.02 -19.58 -5.82
N PHE A 11 -24.68 -20.83 -5.45
CA PHE A 11 -24.28 -21.14 -4.07
C PHE A 11 -22.83 -20.78 -3.82
N LEU A 12 -22.58 -20.15 -2.67
CA LEU A 12 -21.25 -19.80 -2.21
C LEU A 12 -20.73 -20.86 -1.24
N SER A 13 -19.49 -21.28 -1.44
CA SER A 13 -18.83 -22.25 -0.56
C SER A 13 -17.36 -21.90 -0.36
N ALA A 14 -16.77 -22.34 0.76
CA ALA A 14 -15.36 -22.14 1.06
C ALA A 14 -14.66 -23.47 1.34
N THR A 15 -14.72 -24.39 0.36
CA THR A 15 -14.21 -25.77 0.48
C THR A 15 -12.91 -26.00 -0.29
N SER A 16 -12.64 -25.22 -1.34
CA SER A 16 -11.50 -25.43 -2.24
C SER A 16 -10.18 -24.92 -1.65
N GLU A 17 -9.12 -25.70 -1.84
CA GLU A 17 -7.74 -25.33 -1.49
C GLU A 17 -6.99 -24.65 -2.64
N ALA A 18 -7.51 -24.77 -3.87
CA ALA A 18 -6.90 -24.22 -5.07
C ALA A 18 -7.80 -23.17 -5.72
N ILE A 19 -7.19 -22.24 -6.45
CA ILE A 19 -7.92 -21.21 -7.20
C ILE A 19 -8.23 -21.78 -8.59
N SER A 20 -9.52 -21.90 -8.89
CA SER A 20 -10.04 -22.14 -10.22
C SER A 20 -10.91 -20.93 -10.63
N PRO A 21 -11.47 -20.91 -11.86
CA PRO A 21 -12.36 -19.82 -12.28
C PRO A 21 -13.56 -19.58 -11.34
N LEU A 22 -13.99 -20.59 -10.57
CA LEU A 22 -15.10 -20.46 -9.60
C LEU A 22 -14.72 -19.64 -8.37
N GLU A 23 -13.44 -19.60 -8.01
CA GLU A 23 -12.88 -18.84 -6.88
C GLU A 23 -12.45 -17.41 -7.26
N CYS A 24 -12.57 -17.05 -8.54
CA CYS A 24 -12.21 -15.74 -9.05
C CYS A 24 -13.41 -14.79 -9.00
N PHE A 25 -13.20 -13.61 -8.42
CA PHE A 25 -14.20 -12.53 -8.36
C PHE A 25 -13.62 -11.23 -8.89
N ASN A 26 -14.37 -10.55 -9.75
CA ASN A 26 -14.05 -9.20 -10.20
C ASN A 26 -14.63 -8.20 -9.21
N VAL A 27 -13.81 -7.25 -8.77
CA VAL A 27 -14.23 -6.18 -7.86
C VAL A 27 -14.56 -4.94 -8.69
N ILE A 28 -15.84 -4.57 -8.74
CA ILE A 28 -16.33 -3.42 -9.50
C ILE A 28 -16.72 -2.32 -8.53
N ALA A 29 -16.23 -1.10 -8.73
CA ALA A 29 -16.65 0.05 -7.93
C ALA A 29 -18.08 0.48 -8.31
N THR A 30 -18.93 0.74 -7.32
CA THR A 30 -20.28 1.27 -7.58
C THR A 30 -20.17 2.76 -7.94
N ALA A 31 -20.72 3.16 -9.09
CA ALA A 31 -20.60 4.54 -9.57
C ALA A 31 -21.25 5.57 -8.61
N ASP A 32 -22.44 5.26 -8.09
CA ASP A 32 -23.26 6.24 -7.37
C ASP A 32 -22.91 6.36 -5.87
N THR A 33 -22.18 5.39 -5.32
CA THR A 33 -21.92 5.31 -3.88
C THR A 33 -20.43 5.10 -3.60
N PRO A 34 -19.70 6.18 -3.26
CA PRO A 34 -18.27 6.10 -2.99
C PRO A 34 -17.94 5.08 -1.89
N SER A 35 -16.79 4.43 -2.02
CA SER A 35 -16.31 3.39 -1.08
C SER A 35 -17.18 2.12 -1.02
N THR A 36 -18.02 1.88 -2.02
CA THR A 36 -18.75 0.61 -2.16
C THR A 36 -18.33 -0.10 -3.44
N PHE A 37 -18.49 -1.42 -3.41
CA PHE A 37 -18.05 -2.33 -4.45
C PHE A 37 -19.08 -3.43 -4.66
N GLN A 38 -19.06 -4.00 -5.85
CA GLN A 38 -19.78 -5.20 -6.24
C GLN A 38 -18.76 -6.32 -6.46
N LEU A 39 -19.11 -7.54 -6.06
CA LEU A 39 -18.33 -8.73 -6.37
C LEU A 39 -19.01 -9.49 -7.49
N GLN A 40 -18.40 -9.44 -8.66
CA GLN A 40 -18.89 -10.13 -9.84
C GLN A 40 -18.22 -11.50 -9.96
N THR A 41 -19.02 -12.53 -10.22
CA THR A 41 -18.57 -13.91 -10.39
C THR A 41 -18.15 -14.15 -11.84
N LEU A 42 -17.58 -15.33 -12.12
CA LEU A 42 -17.26 -15.80 -13.48
C LEU A 42 -18.45 -15.73 -14.46
N ARG A 43 -19.69 -15.75 -13.97
CA ARG A 43 -20.92 -15.76 -14.78
C ARG A 43 -21.52 -14.38 -14.99
N GLU A 44 -20.75 -13.32 -14.75
CA GLU A 44 -21.20 -11.92 -14.84
C GLU A 44 -22.35 -11.58 -13.86
N THR A 45 -22.66 -12.47 -12.91
CA THR A 45 -23.62 -12.25 -11.82
C THR A 45 -22.92 -11.71 -10.57
N PHE A 46 -23.68 -11.11 -9.66
CA PHE A 46 -23.19 -10.47 -8.46
C PHE A 46 -23.50 -11.28 -7.20
N VAL A 47 -22.60 -11.16 -6.21
CA VAL A 47 -22.86 -11.64 -4.85
C VAL A 47 -23.93 -10.76 -4.20
N THR A 48 -24.99 -11.38 -3.70
CA THR A 48 -26.16 -10.73 -3.09
C THR A 48 -26.48 -11.33 -1.73
N ILE A 49 -27.07 -10.53 -0.86
CA ILE A 49 -27.66 -10.97 0.41
C ILE A 49 -29.17 -11.03 0.21
N LYS A 50 -29.74 -12.24 0.18
CA LYS A 50 -31.18 -12.43 0.14
C LYS A 50 -31.73 -12.36 1.57
N PRO A 51 -32.61 -11.39 1.87
CA PRO A 51 -33.23 -11.30 3.18
C PRO A 51 -34.05 -12.56 3.42
N ASN A 52 -33.98 -13.07 4.64
CA ASN A 52 -34.71 -14.27 5.01
C ASN A 52 -36.22 -13.99 5.01
N THR A 53 -37.00 -14.79 4.27
CA THR A 53 -38.47 -14.71 4.20
C THR A 53 -39.17 -15.51 5.29
N SER A 54 -38.42 -16.24 6.14
CA SER A 54 -39.00 -17.04 7.21
C SER A 54 -39.57 -16.17 8.33
N SER A 55 -40.76 -16.51 8.84
CA SER A 55 -41.42 -15.85 9.99
C SER A 55 -40.66 -15.97 11.33
N LYS A 56 -39.56 -16.73 11.35
CA LYS A 56 -38.67 -16.85 12.52
C LYS A 56 -37.50 -15.89 12.36
N SER A 57 -37.50 -14.84 13.19
CA SER A 57 -36.54 -13.73 13.19
C SER A 57 -35.07 -14.14 13.41
N THR A 58 -34.79 -15.41 13.70
CA THR A 58 -33.46 -15.91 14.08
C THR A 58 -32.68 -16.58 12.96
N SER A 59 -33.27 -16.84 11.78
CA SER A 59 -32.53 -17.54 10.72
C SER A 59 -31.66 -16.55 9.91
N PRO A 60 -30.37 -16.89 9.67
CA PRO A 60 -29.43 -15.99 9.02
C PRO A 60 -29.86 -15.66 7.59
N ALA A 61 -29.51 -14.47 7.12
CA ALA A 61 -29.72 -14.07 5.72
C ALA A 61 -28.94 -15.01 4.79
N GLU A 62 -29.54 -15.34 3.65
CA GLU A 62 -28.92 -16.25 2.68
C GLU A 62 -28.00 -15.46 1.74
N ILE A 63 -26.78 -15.93 1.54
CA ILE A 63 -25.82 -15.28 0.64
C ILE A 63 -25.75 -16.10 -0.65
N ARG A 64 -25.96 -15.43 -1.78
CA ARG A 64 -26.01 -16.05 -3.11
C ARG A 64 -25.15 -15.28 -4.09
N GLY A 65 -24.81 -15.90 -5.22
CA GLY A 65 -24.07 -15.31 -6.34
C GLY A 65 -24.81 -15.35 -7.67
N ASP A 66 -26.14 -15.42 -7.65
CA ASP A 66 -27.01 -15.54 -8.83
C ASP A 66 -27.73 -14.24 -9.22
N GLU A 67 -27.41 -13.11 -8.60
CA GLU A 67 -28.09 -11.83 -8.90
C GLU A 67 -27.54 -11.22 -10.20
N ASP A 68 -28.42 -10.85 -11.13
CA ASP A 68 -28.05 -10.24 -12.40
C ASP A 68 -28.00 -8.70 -12.32
N LYS A 69 -28.67 -8.12 -11.33
CA LYS A 69 -28.79 -6.66 -11.17
C LYS A 69 -27.98 -6.13 -10.02
N ILE A 70 -27.42 -4.95 -10.22
CA ILE A 70 -26.83 -4.16 -9.13
C ILE A 70 -27.97 -3.63 -8.28
N THR A 71 -28.02 -4.04 -7.01
CA THR A 71 -29.01 -3.60 -6.03
C THR A 71 -28.33 -3.19 -4.73
N PHE A 72 -29.10 -2.67 -3.78
CA PHE A 72 -28.58 -2.42 -2.44
C PHE A 72 -27.96 -3.68 -1.80
N ASN A 73 -28.56 -4.85 -2.04
CA ASN A 73 -28.13 -6.11 -1.44
C ASN A 73 -26.88 -6.72 -2.06
N THR A 74 -26.48 -6.27 -3.26
CA THR A 74 -25.20 -6.64 -3.88
C THR A 74 -24.07 -5.70 -3.47
N THR A 75 -24.43 -4.49 -3.02
CA THR A 75 -23.50 -3.41 -2.73
C THR A 75 -22.84 -3.62 -1.38
N MET A 76 -21.51 -3.74 -1.38
CA MET A 76 -20.74 -4.04 -0.16
C MET A 76 -19.52 -3.14 0.02
N ARG A 77 -19.05 -3.03 1.27
CA ARG A 77 -17.90 -2.21 1.62
C ARG A 77 -16.70 -3.10 1.95
N ILE A 78 -15.69 -3.07 1.11
CA ILE A 78 -14.44 -3.81 1.32
C ILE A 78 -13.53 -3.00 2.26
N ARG A 79 -13.07 -3.62 3.34
CA ARG A 79 -12.16 -3.01 4.33
C ARG A 79 -10.88 -3.83 4.44
N MET A 80 -9.73 -3.15 4.41
CA MET A 80 -8.43 -3.78 4.58
C MET A 80 -8.06 -3.88 6.07
N GLN A 81 -7.68 -5.07 6.53
CA GLN A 81 -7.19 -5.27 7.89
C GLN A 81 -5.85 -4.56 8.10
N ALA A 82 -5.60 -4.05 9.31
CA ALA A 82 -4.41 -3.25 9.64
C ALA A 82 -3.08 -3.95 9.29
N ARG A 83 -3.00 -5.27 9.50
CA ARG A 83 -1.81 -6.08 9.19
C ARG A 83 -1.46 -6.16 7.71
N PHE A 84 -2.42 -5.93 6.82
CA PHE A 84 -2.25 -5.99 5.36
C PHE A 84 -2.17 -4.61 4.70
N LYS A 85 -2.29 -3.52 5.47
CA LYS A 85 -2.07 -2.17 4.93
C LYS A 85 -0.62 -2.04 4.43
N PRO A 86 -0.40 -1.56 3.19
CA PRO A 86 0.94 -1.32 2.69
C PRO A 86 1.70 -0.38 3.62
N LYS A 87 2.79 -0.88 4.21
CA LYS A 87 3.74 -0.02 4.93
C LYS A 87 4.58 0.66 3.86
N LEU A 88 4.38 1.96 3.63
CA LEU A 88 5.16 2.75 2.67
C LEU A 88 6.66 2.53 2.89
N LYS A 89 7.28 1.71 2.03
CA LYS A 89 8.72 1.40 2.10
C LYS A 89 9.59 2.55 1.59
N ALA A 90 9.04 3.43 0.75
CA ALA A 90 9.72 4.61 0.21
C ALA A 90 10.33 5.50 1.32
N SER A 91 9.62 5.68 2.44
CA SER A 91 10.12 6.44 3.59
C SER A 91 11.39 5.83 4.22
N LYS A 92 11.60 4.51 4.10
CA LYS A 92 12.79 3.85 4.64
C LYS A 92 14.00 3.99 3.72
N GLU A 93 13.78 3.97 2.40
CA GLU A 93 14.84 4.12 1.39
C GLU A 93 15.37 5.56 1.35
N GLU A 94 14.50 6.57 1.39
CA GLU A 94 14.92 7.97 1.55
C GLU A 94 15.69 8.20 2.87
N LYS A 95 15.23 7.59 3.97
CA LYS A 95 15.95 7.66 5.24
C LYS A 95 17.29 6.93 5.20
N ALA A 96 17.43 5.85 4.44
CA ALA A 96 18.70 5.15 4.26
C ALA A 96 19.67 6.00 3.43
N LEU A 97 19.19 6.62 2.35
CA LEU A 97 19.96 7.58 1.54
C LEU A 97 20.38 8.82 2.33
N SER A 98 19.67 9.19 3.40
CA SER A 98 20.07 10.30 4.30
C SER A 98 21.18 9.95 5.30
N LYS A 99 21.46 8.66 5.53
CA LYS A 99 22.46 8.21 6.51
C LYS A 99 23.82 8.05 5.84
N ILE A 100 24.58 9.14 5.81
CA ILE A 100 26.01 9.11 5.50
C ILE A 100 26.83 9.03 6.79
N SER A 101 27.84 8.18 6.79
CA SER A 101 28.78 8.01 7.90
C SER A 101 29.76 9.18 7.98
N ARG A 102 30.37 9.38 9.17
CA ARG A 102 31.42 10.40 9.35
C ARG A 102 32.59 10.18 8.39
N ARG A 103 32.99 8.92 8.21
CA ARG A 103 34.09 8.52 7.33
C ARG A 103 33.85 8.92 5.88
N GLU A 104 32.65 8.68 5.35
CA GLU A 104 32.30 9.07 3.98
C GLU A 104 32.28 10.59 3.79
N LEU A 105 31.85 11.35 4.80
CA LEU A 105 31.90 12.82 4.76
C LEU A 105 33.35 13.34 4.77
N GLU A 106 34.22 12.77 5.60
CA GLU A 106 35.63 13.14 5.70
C GLU A 106 36.40 12.78 4.42
N GLU A 107 36.12 11.61 3.83
CA GLU A 107 36.69 11.18 2.56
C GLU A 107 36.24 12.08 1.40
N ALA A 108 34.96 12.44 1.39
CA ALA A 108 34.41 13.32 0.35
C ALA A 108 35.01 14.73 0.42
N VAL A 109 35.31 15.27 1.60
CA VAL A 109 35.98 16.58 1.77
C VAL A 109 37.51 16.46 1.63
N GLY A 110 38.09 15.30 1.93
CA GLY A 110 39.53 15.03 1.84
C GLY A 110 40.33 15.45 3.08
N ARG A 111 39.66 15.65 4.22
CA ARG A 111 40.28 15.97 5.53
C ARG A 111 39.39 15.49 6.68
N ARG A 112 39.94 15.45 7.90
CA ARG A 112 39.12 15.27 9.10
C ARG A 112 38.21 16.47 9.31
N LEU A 113 36.95 16.19 9.65
CA LEU A 113 35.92 17.19 9.88
C LEU A 113 35.62 17.29 11.38
N ASP A 114 35.37 18.50 11.84
CA ASP A 114 34.88 18.76 13.19
C ASP A 114 33.38 18.46 13.31
N GLU A 115 32.88 18.30 14.54
CA GLU A 115 31.47 17.93 14.77
C GLU A 115 30.47 18.91 14.18
N ASP A 116 30.79 20.21 14.18
CA ASP A 116 29.92 21.23 13.65
C ASP A 116 29.87 21.20 12.12
N GLU A 117 31.01 20.95 11.46
CA GLU A 117 31.08 20.77 10.00
C GLU A 117 30.29 19.51 9.56
N LEU A 118 30.35 18.43 10.35
CA LEU A 118 29.56 17.22 10.12
C LEU A 118 28.07 17.48 10.26
N LYS A 119 27.64 18.28 11.23
CA LYS A 119 26.22 18.66 11.40
C LYS A 119 25.74 19.48 10.21
N VAL A 120 26.54 20.42 9.71
CA VAL A 120 26.23 21.24 8.53
C VAL A 120 26.06 20.36 7.29
N LEU A 121 26.99 19.45 7.01
CA LEU A 121 26.89 18.57 5.84
C LEU A 121 25.72 17.58 5.92
N LYS A 122 25.44 17.03 7.12
CA LYS A 122 24.28 16.16 7.34
C LYS A 122 22.95 16.91 7.21
N ARG A 123 22.93 18.20 7.54
CA ARG A 123 21.76 19.08 7.36
C ARG A 123 21.57 19.43 5.89
N ALA A 124 22.63 19.83 5.20
CA ALA A 124 22.63 20.15 3.78
C ALA A 124 22.12 18.99 2.92
N ARG A 125 22.44 17.73 3.27
CA ARG A 125 21.91 16.54 2.58
C ARG A 125 20.39 16.34 2.76
N ARG A 126 19.81 16.81 3.87
CA ARG A 126 18.34 16.78 4.06
C ARG A 126 17.64 17.92 3.32
N GLU A 127 18.32 19.05 3.18
CA GLU A 127 17.80 20.28 2.56
C GLU A 127 18.08 20.35 1.04
N GLY A 128 18.91 19.45 0.50
CA GLY A 128 19.25 19.35 -0.94
C GLY A 128 20.53 20.09 -1.35
N ASP A 129 21.14 20.84 -0.44
CA ASP A 129 22.29 21.73 -0.68
C ASP A 129 23.67 21.07 -0.40
N TYR A 130 23.77 19.75 -0.56
CA TYR A 130 24.96 19.01 -0.12
C TYR A 130 26.22 19.36 -0.91
N HIS A 131 26.11 19.53 -2.23
CA HIS A 131 27.27 19.71 -3.12
C HIS A 131 27.88 21.10 -3.00
N GLU A 132 27.07 22.15 -2.79
CA GLU A 132 27.58 23.52 -2.62
C GLU A 132 28.35 23.63 -1.31
N ARG A 133 27.75 23.16 -0.20
CA ARG A 133 28.41 23.16 1.12
C ARG A 133 29.68 22.32 1.17
N LEU A 134 29.72 21.23 0.39
CA LEU A 134 30.92 20.40 0.29
C LEU A 134 32.05 21.14 -0.45
N LEU A 135 31.73 21.89 -1.51
CA LEU A 135 32.70 22.73 -2.22
C LEU A 135 33.23 23.85 -1.33
N ASP A 136 32.36 24.53 -0.57
CA ASP A 136 32.77 25.60 0.36
C ASP A 136 33.79 25.11 1.39
N LEU A 137 33.57 23.93 1.97
CA LEU A 137 34.50 23.34 2.95
C LEU A 137 35.82 22.91 2.31
N LYS A 138 35.82 22.45 1.06
CA LYS A 138 37.05 22.14 0.31
C LYS A 138 37.85 23.40 -0.01
N VAL A 139 37.18 24.47 -0.44
CA VAL A 139 37.82 25.74 -0.82
C VAL A 139 38.43 26.43 0.40
N LYS A 140 37.72 26.48 1.54
CA LYS A 140 38.26 27.04 2.80
C LYS A 140 39.56 26.37 3.28
N ASN A 141 39.81 25.14 2.87
CA ASN A 141 41.04 24.42 3.23
C ASN A 141 42.21 24.70 2.27
N ARG A 142 41.96 25.20 1.06
CA ARG A 142 43.02 25.69 0.16
C ARG A 142 43.35 27.12 0.53
N HIS A 143 44.34 27.30 1.41
CA HIS A 143 45.07 28.56 1.44
C HIS A 143 45.90 28.66 0.16
N ASP A 144 45.59 29.65 -0.67
CA ASP A 144 46.41 30.03 -1.81
C ASP A 144 47.78 30.49 -1.30
N LYS A 145 48.84 29.88 -1.84
CA LYS A 145 50.23 30.11 -1.38
C LYS A 145 50.99 31.09 -2.27
N PHE A 146 50.28 31.84 -3.12
CA PHE A 146 50.85 32.89 -3.94
C PHE A 146 50.27 34.25 -3.54
N GLY A 147 50.93 34.87 -2.57
CA GLY A 147 50.82 36.28 -2.18
C GLY A 147 52.19 36.77 -1.78
#